data_AF-A0A2S9VBE3-F1
#
_entry.id   AF-A0A2S9VBE3-F1
#
_cell.length_a   1.000
_cell.length_b   1.000
_cell.length_c   1.000
_cell.angle_alpha   90.00
_cell.angle_beta   90.00
_cell.angle_gamma   90.00
#
_symmetry.space_group_name_H-M   'P 1'
#
loop_
_entity.id
_entity.type
_entity.pdbx_description
1 polymer ?
#
loop_
_entity_poly.entity_id
_entity_poly.type
_entity_poly.pdbx_seq_one_letter_code
_entity_poly.pdbx_strand_id
1 'polypeptide(L)'
;MNIDKLQKDLLKKYCDKGFNTSVSIAEHVNMCQSTVYRNLFQPQKKLTKGLLVLCNYANINYKKYQEIDPKSHQYLMDVLTNVWNGTDGHAKQLGRLLLAAHSCKLEQ
;
A
#
# COMPACT_ATOMS: atom_id res chain seq x y z
N MET A 1 -5.90 -3.98 -3.57
CA MET A 1 -4.85 -2.92 -3.63
C MET A 1 -5.29 -1.78 -2.74
N ASN A 2 -4.46 -1.36 -1.79
CA ASN A 2 -4.81 -0.34 -0.81
C ASN A 2 -4.59 1.08 -1.38
N ILE A 3 -5.61 1.58 -2.08
CA ILE A 3 -5.58 2.90 -2.75
C ILE A 3 -5.59 4.04 -1.73
N ASP A 4 -6.34 3.90 -0.64
CA ASP A 4 -6.42 4.93 0.40
C ASP A 4 -5.04 5.18 1.03
N LYS A 5 -4.28 4.11 1.30
CA LYS A 5 -2.90 4.23 1.76
C LYS A 5 -2.00 4.88 0.71
N LEU A 6 -2.15 4.50 -0.56
CA LEU A 6 -1.39 5.11 -1.66
C LEU A 6 -1.66 6.62 -1.77
N GLN A 7 -2.92 7.05 -1.68
CA GLN A 7 -3.30 8.47 -1.72
C GLN A 7 -2.69 9.24 -0.55
N LYS A 8 -2.75 8.69 0.68
CA LYS A 8 -2.12 9.31 1.86
C LYS A 8 -0.61 9.45 1.70
N ASP A 9 0.07 8.41 1.25
CA ASP A 9 1.52 8.43 1.07
C ASP A 9 1.94 9.38 -0.07
N LEU A 10 1.14 9.48 -1.13
CA LEU A 10 1.32 10.49 -2.18
C LEU A 10 1.17 11.92 -1.63
N LEU A 11 0.09 12.20 -0.90
CA LEU A 11 -0.15 13.52 -0.32
C LEU A 11 1.00 13.93 0.61
N LYS A 12 1.49 13.00 1.44
CA LYS A 12 2.66 13.24 2.29
C LYS A 12 3.89 13.59 1.45
N LYS A 13 4.20 12.81 0.42
CA LYS A 13 5.34 13.04 -0.48
C LYS A 13 5.27 14.37 -1.23
N TYR A 14 4.07 14.81 -1.63
CA TYR A 14 3.88 16.11 -2.26
C TYR A 14 4.04 17.25 -1.24
N CYS A 15 3.50 17.07 -0.04
CA CYS A 15 3.68 18.00 1.09
C CYS A 15 5.16 18.18 1.45
N ASP A 16 5.92 17.08 1.55
CA ASP A 16 7.37 17.10 1.83
C ASP A 16 8.17 17.86 0.75
N LYS A 17 7.63 17.99 -0.47
CA LYS A 17 8.19 18.77 -1.58
C LYS A 17 7.66 20.21 -1.66
N GLY A 18 6.79 20.62 -0.73
CA GLY A 18 6.18 21.95 -0.70
C GLY A 18 4.87 22.10 -1.47
N PHE A 19 4.30 21.02 -2.01
CA PHE A 19 3.05 21.03 -2.77
C PHE A 19 1.87 20.58 -1.89
N ASN A 20 1.21 21.55 -1.27
CA ASN A 20 0.21 21.30 -0.22
C ASN A 20 -1.24 21.36 -0.73
N THR A 21 -1.46 21.88 -1.93
CA THR A 21 -2.80 22.07 -2.51
C THR A 21 -2.95 21.33 -3.83
N SER A 22 -4.18 20.96 -4.17
CA SER A 22 -4.50 20.36 -5.47
C SER A 22 -4.06 21.23 -6.65
N VAL A 23 -4.07 22.56 -6.51
CA VAL A 23 -3.57 23.52 -7.51
C VAL A 23 -2.05 23.41 -7.64
N SER A 24 -1.31 23.50 -6.53
CA SER A 24 0.17 23.43 -6.56
C SER A 24 0.69 22.09 -7.12
N ILE A 25 0.01 20.99 -6.79
CA ILE A 25 0.34 19.66 -7.33
C ILE A 25 0.05 19.62 -8.83
N ALA A 26 -1.10 20.16 -9.26
CA ALA A 26 -1.51 20.23 -10.66
C ALA A 26 -0.53 21.02 -11.53
N GLU A 27 -0.10 22.19 -11.05
CA GLU A 27 0.93 23.00 -11.70
C GLU A 27 2.26 22.25 -11.78
N HIS A 28 2.68 21.60 -10.69
CA HIS A 28 3.94 20.86 -10.65
C HIS A 28 3.97 19.64 -11.58
N VAL A 29 2.86 18.90 -11.68
CA VAL A 29 2.78 17.67 -12.50
C VAL A 29 2.22 17.93 -13.90
N ASN A 30 1.98 19.19 -14.26
CA ASN A 30 1.36 19.64 -15.51
C ASN A 30 0.07 18.86 -15.83
N MET A 31 -0.88 18.87 -14.89
CA MET A 31 -2.16 18.15 -14.97
C MET A 31 -3.31 19.08 -14.58
N CYS A 32 -4.50 18.91 -15.15
CA CYS A 32 -5.67 19.68 -14.71
C CYS A 32 -5.97 19.47 -13.22
N GLN A 33 -6.21 20.57 -12.50
CA GLN A 33 -6.51 20.56 -11.05
C GLN A 33 -7.68 19.65 -10.69
N SER A 34 -8.74 19.63 -11.50
CA SER A 34 -9.90 18.74 -11.28
C SER A 34 -9.52 17.25 -11.35
N THR A 35 -8.54 16.90 -12.19
CA THR A 35 -8.03 15.53 -12.29
C THR A 35 -7.18 15.18 -11.08
N VAL A 36 -6.34 16.09 -10.60
CA VAL A 36 -5.58 15.89 -9.35
C VAL A 36 -6.53 15.74 -8.16
N TYR A 37 -7.52 16.64 -8.04
CA TYR A 37 -8.49 16.63 -6.95
C TYR A 37 -9.23 15.30 -6.89
N ARG A 38 -9.80 14.86 -8.02
CA ARG A 38 -10.50 13.57 -8.11
C ARG A 38 -9.60 12.40 -7.71
N ASN A 39 -8.34 12.39 -8.15
CA ASN A 39 -7.46 11.24 -7.93
C ASN A 39 -6.80 11.18 -6.54
N LEU A 40 -6.57 12.30 -5.87
CA LEU A 40 -5.89 12.33 -4.56
C LEU A 40 -6.82 12.59 -3.38
N PHE A 41 -7.92 13.31 -3.59
CA PHE A 41 -8.78 13.79 -2.50
C PHE A 41 -10.15 13.11 -2.48
N GLN A 42 -10.53 12.41 -3.55
CA GLN A 42 -11.77 11.61 -3.58
C GLN A 42 -11.46 10.12 -3.53
N PRO A 43 -12.36 9.30 -2.94
CA PRO A 43 -12.22 7.86 -2.95
C PRO A 43 -12.12 7.30 -4.38
N GLN A 44 -11.13 6.45 -4.62
CA GLN A 44 -10.92 5.80 -5.91
C GLN A 44 -11.14 4.29 -5.79
N LYS A 45 -12.02 3.75 -6.64
CA LYS A 45 -12.32 2.30 -6.65
C LYS A 45 -11.19 1.46 -7.28
N LYS A 46 -10.35 2.07 -8.12
CA LYS A 46 -9.28 1.39 -8.87
C LYS A 46 -8.13 2.34 -9.18
N LEU A 47 -6.98 1.78 -9.54
CA LEU A 47 -5.86 2.56 -10.05
C LEU A 47 -6.24 3.21 -11.39
N THR A 48 -6.32 4.53 -11.41
CA THR A 48 -6.58 5.29 -12.64
C THR A 48 -5.27 5.66 -13.33
N LYS A 49 -5.34 6.03 -14.61
CA LYS A 49 -4.19 6.60 -15.34
C LYS A 49 -3.66 7.88 -14.68
N GLY A 50 -4.55 8.73 -14.15
CA GLY A 50 -4.15 9.96 -13.45
C GLY A 50 -3.36 9.67 -12.17
N LEU A 51 -3.81 8.69 -11.38
CA LEU A 51 -3.11 8.29 -10.16
C LEU A 51 -1.75 7.64 -10.46
N LEU A 52 -1.64 6.87 -11.56
CA LEU A 52 -0.36 6.34 -12.06
C LEU A 52 0.64 7.44 -12.41
N VAL A 53 0.20 8.47 -13.13
CA VAL A 53 1.05 9.62 -13.47
C VAL A 53 1.54 10.31 -12.20
N LEU A 54 0.66 10.54 -11.22
CA LEU A 54 1.02 11.12 -9.93
C LEU A 54 2.02 10.26 -9.14
N CYS A 55 1.93 8.93 -9.23
CA CYS A 55 2.91 8.02 -8.65
C CYS A 55 4.29 8.17 -9.28
N ASN A 56 4.35 8.27 -10.61
CA ASN A 56 5.60 8.41 -11.34
C ASN A 56 6.33 9.72 -10.97
N TYR A 57 5.60 10.84 -10.90
CA TYR A 57 6.17 12.14 -10.48
C TYR A 57 6.64 12.14 -9.01
N ALA A 58 5.92 11.44 -8.13
CA ALA A 58 6.32 11.30 -6.73
C ALA A 58 7.43 10.26 -6.50
N ASN A 59 7.85 9.54 -7.55
CA ASN A 59 8.75 8.39 -7.49
C ASN A 59 8.28 7.34 -6.46
N ILE A 60 6.98 7.03 -6.49
CA ILE A 60 6.35 6.01 -5.65
C ILE A 60 6.04 4.79 -6.51
N ASN A 61 6.57 3.64 -6.11
CA ASN A 61 6.19 2.36 -6.71
C ASN A 61 4.83 1.91 -6.17
N TYR A 62 3.76 2.15 -6.94
CA TYR A 62 2.39 1.77 -6.60
C TYR A 62 2.20 0.26 -6.41
N LYS A 63 3.10 -0.60 -6.94
CA LYS A 63 3.03 -2.06 -6.76
C LYS A 63 3.15 -2.47 -5.29
N LYS A 64 3.82 -1.66 -4.46
CA LYS A 64 3.93 -1.89 -3.00
C LYS A 64 2.58 -1.83 -2.27
N TYR A 65 1.56 -1.27 -2.91
CA TYR A 65 0.21 -1.12 -2.36
C TYR A 65 -0.74 -2.18 -2.91
N GLN A 66 -0.28 -3.03 -3.84
CA GLN A 66 -1.02 -4.22 -4.18
C GLN A 66 -1.13 -5.10 -2.94
N GLU A 67 -2.30 -5.71 -2.75
CA GLU A 67 -2.43 -6.72 -1.72
C GLU A 67 -1.51 -7.85 -2.13
N ILE A 68 -0.47 -8.07 -1.33
CA ILE A 68 0.37 -9.23 -1.45
C ILE A 68 -0.48 -10.40 -0.99
N ASP A 69 -0.78 -11.33 -1.90
CA ASP A 69 -1.34 -12.61 -1.49
C ASP A 69 -0.27 -13.31 -0.63
N PRO A 70 -0.52 -13.59 0.67
CA PRO A 70 0.46 -14.27 1.51
C PRO A 70 0.90 -15.61 0.92
N LYS A 71 0.05 -16.27 0.13
CA LYS A 71 0.37 -17.52 -0.58
C LYS A 71 1.45 -17.34 -1.64
N SER A 72 1.62 -16.13 -2.16
CA SER A 72 2.68 -15.82 -3.13
C SER A 72 4.07 -15.73 -2.51
N HIS A 73 4.18 -15.67 -1.17
CA HIS A 73 5.47 -15.63 -0.47
C HIS A 73 6.01 -17.04 -0.25
N GLN A 74 6.72 -17.57 -1.24
CA GLN A 74 7.23 -18.94 -1.24
C GLN A 74 7.97 -19.30 0.06
N TYR A 75 8.91 -18.46 0.49
CA TYR A 75 9.67 -18.70 1.72
C TYR A 75 8.79 -18.81 2.97
N LEU A 76 7.80 -17.92 3.12
CA LEU A 76 6.86 -17.96 4.23
C LEU A 76 6.04 -19.26 4.20
N MET A 77 5.54 -19.62 3.02
CA MET A 77 4.75 -20.85 2.82
C MET A 77 5.58 -22.11 3.08
N ASP A 78 6.85 -22.12 2.70
CA ASP A 78 7.77 -23.24 2.95
C ASP A 78 8.01 -23.41 4.45
N VAL A 79 8.29 -22.32 5.18
CA VAL A 79 8.47 -22.35 6.64
C VAL A 79 7.19 -22.80 7.35
N LEU A 80 6.03 -22.27 6.94
CA LEU A 80 4.76 -22.67 7.53
C LEU A 80 4.43 -24.14 7.26
N THR A 81 4.74 -24.63 6.07
CA THR A 81 4.58 -26.05 5.72
C THR A 81 5.50 -26.93 6.58
N ASN A 82 6.74 -26.52 6.82
CA ASN A 82 7.69 -27.27 7.63
C ASN A 82 7.31 -27.35 9.11
N VAL A 83 6.73 -26.28 9.67
CA VAL A 83 6.34 -26.23 11.08
C VAL A 83 4.96 -26.85 11.30
N TRP A 84 4.09 -26.85 10.30
CA TRP A 84 2.74 -27.38 10.42
C TRP A 84 2.73 -28.91 10.53
N ASN A 85 1.95 -29.44 11.48
CA ASN A 85 1.85 -30.87 11.75
C ASN A 85 0.69 -31.56 11.01
N GLY A 86 0.06 -30.87 10.05
CA GLY A 86 -1.07 -31.38 9.26
C GLY A 86 -2.45 -31.28 9.93
N THR A 87 -2.55 -30.80 11.17
CA THR A 87 -3.85 -30.67 11.86
C THR A 87 -4.42 -29.25 11.77
N ASP A 88 -5.75 -29.14 11.67
CA ASP A 88 -6.46 -27.86 11.73
C ASP A 88 -6.23 -27.10 13.05
N GLY A 89 -6.09 -27.85 14.15
CA GLY A 89 -5.80 -27.28 15.47
C GLY A 89 -4.48 -26.52 15.48
N HIS A 90 -3.43 -27.11 14.91
CA HIS A 90 -2.12 -26.48 14.82
C HIS A 90 -2.11 -25.31 13.82
N ALA A 91 -2.83 -25.41 12.71
CA ALA A 91 -3.00 -24.29 11.76
C ALA A 91 -3.61 -23.05 12.44
N LYS A 92 -4.64 -23.23 13.28
CA LYS A 92 -5.24 -22.13 14.05
C LYS A 92 -4.27 -21.53 15.06
N GLN A 93 -3.43 -22.35 15.70
CA GLN A 93 -2.40 -21.86 16.64
C GLN A 93 -1.32 -21.03 15.92
N LEU A 94 -0.80 -21.52 14.79
CA LEU A 94 0.16 -20.79 13.95
C LEU A 94 -0.41 -19.45 13.47
N GLY A 95 -1.67 -19.43 13.02
CA GLY A 95 -2.36 -18.20 12.63
C GLY A 95 -2.45 -17.17 13.76
N ARG A 96 -2.79 -17.60 14.99
CA ARG A 96 -2.83 -16.72 16.16
C ARG A 96 -1.44 -16.17 16.51
N LEU A 97 -0.40 -17.01 16.42
CA LEU A 97 0.97 -16.61 16.71
C LEU A 97 1.49 -15.58 15.70
N LEU A 98 1.22 -15.77 14.41
CA LEU A 98 1.56 -14.80 13.36
C LEU A 98 0.87 -13.45 13.58
N LEU A 99 -0.42 -13.46 13.93
CA LEU A 99 -1.16 -12.24 14.24
C LEU A 99 -0.59 -11.52 15.46
N ALA A 100 -0.26 -12.26 16.52
CA ALA A 100 0.38 -11.72 17.71
C ALA A 100 1.75 -11.11 17.39
N ALA A 101 2.60 -11.82 16.64
CA ALA A 101 3.90 -11.34 16.20
C ALA A 101 3.82 -10.11 15.27
N HIS A 102 2.78 -10.01 14.44
CA HIS A 102 2.56 -8.81 13.62
C HIS A 102 2.07 -7.61 14.46
N SER A 103 1.27 -7.85 15.50
CA SER A 103 0.78 -6.78 16.39
C SER A 103 1.84 -6.30 17.38
N CYS A 104 2.71 -7.19 17.84
CA CYS A 104 3.90 -6.84 18.59
C CYS A 104 4.93 -6.33 17.58
N LYS A 105 5.04 -5.02 17.40
CA LYS A 105 6.30 -4.44 16.92
C LYS A 105 7.37 -4.88 17.91
N LEU A 106 8.04 -6.00 17.62
CA LEU A 106 9.27 -6.37 18.29
C LEU A 106 10.22 -5.22 17.99
N GLU A 107 10.46 -4.37 18.99
CA GLU A 107 11.45 -3.31 18.89
C GLU A 107 12.76 -3.95 18.44
N GLN A 108 13.18 -3.61 17.22
CA GLN A 108 14.53 -3.85 16.71
C GLN A 108 15.32 -2.57 16.88
#